data_AF-A0A8A1MC15-F1
#
_entry.id   AF-A0A8A1MC15-F1
#
_cell.length_a   1.000
_cell.length_b   1.000
_cell.length_c   1.000
_cell.angle_alpha   90.00
_cell.angle_beta   90.00
_cell.angle_gamma   90.00
#
_symmetry.space_group_name_H-M   'P 1'
#
loop_
_entity.id
_entity.type
_entity.pdbx_description
1 polymer ?
#
loop_
_entity_poly.entity_id
_entity_poly.type
_entity_poly.pdbx_seq_one_letter_code
_entity_poly.pdbx_strand_id
1 'polypeptide(L)'
;ATYALSQSHREQLEKSLAESDPEVAEIMKKEIQRQRESVVLIASENFTSRAVFDALGSPMSNKYSEGYPGARYYGGNQHIDAIELTCQTRALKAFNLDPARWGVNVQCLSGSPANLEVYQALMRPHDRLMGLDLPHGGHLSHGYQTPQKKISAISTYFETLPYQVDLETGIIDYETLAKNAKLYRPKCLVAGTSAYCRLIDYKKMREIADSVGAYLIVDMAHISGLIAAGVIPSPFEYADVVTTTTHKSLRGPRGAMIFFRKGVRSVDPKTGRETMYDLEGPINFSVFPGHQGGPHNHTITALAVAL
;
A
#
# COMPACT_ATOMS: atom_id res chain seq x y z
N ALA A 1 -40.21 -28.68 -1.02
CA ALA A 1 -40.05 -27.22 -1.14
C ALA A 1 -38.90 -26.96 -2.09
N THR A 2 -39.16 -26.46 -3.30
CA THR A 2 -38.10 -26.10 -4.24
C THR A 2 -37.40 -24.85 -3.72
N TYR A 3 -36.15 -24.99 -3.26
CA TYR A 3 -35.24 -23.89 -2.92
C TYR A 3 -34.82 -23.05 -4.15
N ALA A 4 -35.64 -23.03 -5.20
CA ALA A 4 -35.39 -22.27 -6.41
C ALA A 4 -35.86 -20.83 -6.20
N LEU A 5 -35.05 -19.88 -6.66
CA LEU A 5 -35.41 -18.47 -6.69
C LEU A 5 -36.69 -18.28 -7.54
N SER A 6 -37.56 -17.35 -7.12
CA SER A 6 -38.71 -16.96 -7.93
C SER A 6 -38.24 -16.45 -9.31
N GLN A 7 -39.12 -16.52 -10.31
CA GLN A 7 -38.82 -15.93 -11.62
C GLN A 7 -38.47 -14.44 -11.49
N SER A 8 -39.23 -13.68 -10.70
CA SER A 8 -38.98 -12.26 -10.45
C SER A 8 -37.60 -12.00 -9.85
N HIS A 9 -37.12 -12.85 -8.94
CA HIS A 9 -35.80 -12.69 -8.35
C HIS A 9 -34.68 -13.05 -9.34
N ARG A 10 -34.86 -14.09 -10.16
CA ARG A 10 -33.90 -14.41 -11.23
C ARG A 10 -33.76 -13.26 -12.22
N GLU A 11 -34.89 -12.72 -12.68
CA GLU A 11 -34.91 -11.55 -13.55
C GLU A 11 -34.21 -10.34 -12.91
N GLN A 12 -34.37 -10.13 -11.60
CA GLN A 12 -33.68 -9.05 -10.89
C GLN A 12 -32.14 -9.21 -10.90
N LEU A 13 -31.62 -10.44 -10.79
CA LEU A 13 -30.17 -10.69 -10.78
C LEU A 13 -29.52 -10.59 -12.17
N GLU A 14 -30.32 -10.69 -13.24
CA GLU A 14 -29.85 -10.70 -14.63
C GLU A 14 -30.01 -9.34 -15.34
N LYS A 15 -30.84 -8.45 -14.80
CA LYS A 15 -31.03 -7.09 -15.36
C LYS A 15 -29.73 -6.30 -15.37
N SER A 16 -29.55 -5.54 -16.45
CA SER A 16 -28.47 -4.57 -16.50
C SER A 16 -28.68 -3.44 -15.49
N LEU A 17 -27.61 -2.73 -15.13
CA LEU A 17 -27.72 -1.56 -14.26
C LEU A 17 -28.69 -0.51 -14.80
N ALA A 18 -28.71 -0.27 -16.11
CA ALA A 18 -29.60 0.73 -16.72
C ALA A 18 -31.09 0.36 -16.59
N GLU A 19 -31.41 -0.94 -16.55
CA GLU A 19 -32.78 -1.42 -16.36
C GLU A 19 -33.15 -1.54 -14.88
N SER A 20 -32.19 -1.91 -14.03
CA SER A 20 -32.41 -2.13 -12.60
C SER A 20 -32.40 -0.84 -11.78
N ASP A 21 -31.53 0.12 -12.13
CA ASP A 21 -31.32 1.38 -11.42
C ASP A 21 -30.95 2.52 -12.41
N PRO A 22 -31.96 3.10 -13.09
CA PRO A 22 -31.74 4.19 -14.05
C PRO A 22 -31.13 5.45 -13.43
N GLU A 23 -31.37 5.70 -12.13
CA GLU A 23 -30.83 6.86 -11.42
C GLU A 23 -29.31 6.75 -11.29
N VAL A 24 -28.81 5.61 -10.80
CA VAL A 24 -27.36 5.35 -10.70
C VAL A 24 -26.72 5.32 -12.08
N ALA A 25 -27.38 4.74 -13.10
CA ALA A 25 -26.87 4.73 -14.47
C ALA A 25 -26.67 6.16 -15.03
N GLU A 26 -27.60 7.07 -14.76
CA GLU A 26 -27.49 8.47 -15.19
C GLU A 26 -26.39 9.23 -14.43
N ILE A 27 -26.20 8.96 -13.13
CA ILE A 27 -25.08 9.52 -12.36
C ILE A 27 -23.74 9.06 -12.94
N MET A 28 -23.60 7.76 -13.24
CA MET A 28 -22.38 7.22 -13.85
C MET A 28 -22.09 7.84 -15.22
N LYS A 29 -23.13 8.03 -16.04
CA LYS A 29 -23.00 8.69 -17.35
C LYS A 29 -22.50 10.14 -17.21
N LYS A 30 -23.01 10.89 -16.23
CA LYS A 30 -22.54 12.26 -15.94
C LYS A 30 -21.08 12.29 -15.50
N GLU A 31 -20.63 11.36 -14.65
CA GLU A 31 -19.22 11.29 -14.25
C GLU A 31 -18.29 10.92 -15.43
N ILE A 32 -18.72 9.99 -16.29
CA ILE A 32 -17.97 9.66 -17.52
C ILE A 32 -17.83 10.90 -18.41
N GLN A 33 -18.91 11.68 -18.57
CA GLN A 33 -18.89 12.91 -19.34
C GLN A 33 -17.94 13.94 -18.72
N ARG A 34 -18.04 14.17 -17.40
CA ARG A 34 -17.15 15.06 -16.67
C ARG A 34 -15.68 14.70 -16.90
N GLN A 35 -15.31 13.42 -16.80
CA GLN A 35 -13.94 12.97 -17.04
C GLN A 35 -13.47 13.22 -18.47
N ARG A 36 -14.33 13.02 -19.47
CA ARG A 36 -14.01 13.26 -20.90
C ARG A 36 -13.82 14.74 -21.22
N GLU A 37 -14.54 15.62 -20.53
CA GLU A 37 -14.55 17.05 -20.80
C GLU A 37 -13.65 17.86 -19.85
N SER A 38 -12.99 17.20 -18.88
CA SER A 38 -12.11 17.85 -17.90
C SER A 38 -10.63 17.69 -18.24
N VAL A 39 -9.86 18.76 -18.03
CA VAL A 39 -8.39 18.67 -17.90
C VAL A 39 -8.08 18.29 -16.45
N VAL A 40 -7.76 17.02 -16.21
CA VAL A 40 -7.49 16.50 -14.86
C VAL A 40 -6.02 16.69 -14.50
N LEU A 41 -5.73 17.61 -13.58
CA LEU A 41 -4.37 17.95 -13.12
C LEU A 41 -4.07 17.48 -11.68
N ILE A 42 -4.95 16.68 -11.08
CA ILE A 42 -4.74 16.12 -9.75
C ILE A 42 -3.68 15.01 -9.85
N ALA A 43 -2.51 15.23 -9.24
CA ALA A 43 -1.35 14.34 -9.37
C ALA A 43 -1.57 12.89 -8.89
N SER A 44 -2.60 12.64 -8.08
CA SER A 44 -2.96 11.32 -7.57
C SER A 44 -4.05 10.61 -8.40
N GLU A 45 -4.63 11.29 -9.39
CA GLU A 45 -5.65 10.70 -10.26
C GLU A 45 -5.05 10.13 -11.55
N ASN A 46 -5.71 9.10 -12.08
CA ASN A 46 -5.36 8.47 -13.34
C ASN A 46 -6.58 7.74 -13.92
N PHE A 47 -6.51 7.38 -15.20
CA PHE A 47 -7.55 6.60 -15.89
C PHE A 47 -7.03 5.18 -16.10
N THR A 48 -7.67 4.22 -15.44
CA THR A 48 -7.28 2.80 -15.57
C THR A 48 -7.73 2.20 -16.90
N SER A 49 -7.22 1.01 -17.23
CA SER A 49 -7.52 0.35 -18.50
C SER A 49 -8.88 -0.35 -18.47
N ARG A 50 -9.45 -0.59 -19.65
CA ARG A 50 -10.69 -1.37 -19.79
C ARG A 50 -10.55 -2.78 -19.19
N ALA A 51 -9.41 -3.43 -19.40
CA ALA A 51 -9.14 -4.77 -18.87
C ALA A 51 -9.14 -4.81 -17.33
N VAL A 52 -8.67 -3.74 -16.67
CA VAL A 52 -8.77 -3.61 -15.20
C VAL A 52 -10.25 -3.50 -14.77
N PHE A 53 -11.07 -2.72 -15.49
CA PHE A 53 -12.51 -2.64 -15.22
C PHE A 53 -13.23 -3.98 -15.43
N ASP A 54 -12.91 -4.70 -16.51
CA ASP A 54 -13.52 -6.01 -16.79
C ASP A 54 -13.24 -7.01 -15.66
N ALA A 55 -12.03 -6.97 -15.08
CA ALA A 55 -11.67 -7.79 -13.92
C ALA A 55 -12.35 -7.34 -12.61
N LEU A 56 -12.48 -6.02 -12.38
CA LEU A 56 -13.14 -5.47 -11.19
C LEU A 56 -14.62 -5.86 -11.11
N GLY A 57 -15.32 -5.87 -12.25
CA GLY A 57 -16.74 -6.24 -12.35
C GLY A 57 -17.01 -7.74 -12.47
N SER A 58 -16.01 -8.59 -12.21
CA SER A 58 -16.12 -10.04 -12.44
C SER A 58 -16.66 -10.82 -11.24
N PRO A 59 -17.13 -12.07 -11.43
CA PRO A 59 -17.57 -12.96 -10.34
C PRO A 59 -16.50 -13.31 -9.30
N MET A 60 -15.25 -12.88 -9.49
CA MET A 60 -14.19 -13.02 -8.49
C MET A 60 -14.58 -12.38 -7.15
N SER A 61 -15.47 -11.37 -7.17
CA SER A 61 -16.03 -10.74 -5.96
C SER A 61 -16.89 -11.66 -5.10
N ASN A 62 -17.44 -12.74 -5.67
CA ASN A 62 -18.36 -13.64 -4.96
C ASN A 62 -17.64 -14.57 -3.97
N LYS A 63 -16.32 -14.75 -4.12
CA LYS A 63 -15.59 -15.78 -3.37
C LYS A 63 -14.99 -15.22 -2.09
N TYR A 64 -15.33 -15.86 -0.96
CA TYR A 64 -14.69 -15.64 0.33
C TYR A 64 -13.41 -16.51 0.46
N SER A 65 -12.29 -15.90 0.83
CA SER A 65 -10.97 -16.55 0.79
C SER A 65 -10.02 -16.11 1.91
N GLU A 66 -10.52 -15.99 3.15
CA GLU A 66 -9.66 -15.69 4.31
C GLU A 66 -8.48 -16.66 4.43
N GLY A 67 -7.36 -16.11 4.88
CA GLY A 67 -6.04 -16.74 4.85
C GLY A 67 -5.27 -16.41 3.57
N TYR A 68 -4.27 -17.23 3.28
CA TYR A 68 -3.34 -17.05 2.17
C TYR A 68 -3.36 -18.27 1.24
N PRO A 69 -2.82 -18.19 0.00
CA PRO A 69 -2.77 -19.32 -0.90
C PRO A 69 -2.17 -20.58 -0.25
N GLY A 70 -2.86 -21.72 -0.38
CA GLY A 70 -2.49 -22.98 0.28
C GLY A 70 -2.79 -23.07 1.79
N ALA A 71 -3.23 -21.98 2.42
CA ALA A 71 -3.55 -21.89 3.85
C ALA A 71 -4.86 -21.11 4.06
N ARG A 72 -5.93 -21.53 3.37
CA ARG A 72 -7.26 -20.92 3.45
C ARG A 72 -8.11 -21.54 4.55
N TYR A 73 -8.98 -20.74 5.14
CA TYR A 73 -9.98 -21.19 6.12
C TYR A 73 -11.20 -21.86 5.46
N TYR A 74 -11.43 -21.59 4.18
CA TYR A 74 -12.56 -22.12 3.42
C TYR A 74 -12.10 -22.90 2.19
N GLY A 75 -12.90 -23.89 1.78
CA GLY A 75 -12.69 -24.64 0.55
C GLY A 75 -13.03 -23.87 -0.74
N GLY A 76 -12.73 -24.49 -1.89
CA GLY A 76 -13.10 -23.99 -3.22
C GLY A 76 -12.29 -22.79 -3.72
N ASN A 77 -11.08 -22.58 -3.19
CA ASN A 77 -10.23 -21.43 -3.50
C ASN A 77 -9.14 -21.71 -4.56
N GLN A 78 -9.16 -22.85 -5.26
CA GLN A 78 -8.08 -23.23 -6.18
C GLN A 78 -7.78 -22.18 -7.26
N HIS A 79 -8.80 -21.47 -7.78
CA HIS A 79 -8.62 -20.39 -8.76
C HIS A 79 -8.30 -19.05 -8.11
N ILE A 80 -8.76 -18.84 -6.87
CA ILE A 80 -8.42 -17.64 -6.09
C ILE A 80 -6.94 -17.67 -5.69
N ASP A 81 -6.45 -18.83 -5.27
CA ASP A 81 -5.04 -19.04 -4.96
C ASP A 81 -4.17 -18.82 -6.20
N ALA A 82 -4.60 -19.34 -7.35
CA ALA A 82 -3.88 -19.14 -8.61
C ALA A 82 -3.77 -17.65 -8.99
N ILE A 83 -4.85 -16.85 -8.87
CA ILE A 83 -4.80 -15.43 -9.21
C ILE A 83 -4.00 -14.62 -8.19
N GLU A 84 -4.09 -14.94 -6.90
CA GLU A 84 -3.32 -14.24 -5.87
C GLU A 84 -1.82 -14.50 -6.00
N LEU A 85 -1.41 -15.76 -6.23
CA LEU A 85 -0.02 -16.12 -6.53
C LEU A 85 0.49 -15.46 -7.82
N THR A 86 -0.37 -15.39 -8.85
CA THR A 86 -0.06 -14.68 -10.10
C THR A 86 0.17 -13.20 -9.83
N CYS A 87 -0.70 -12.57 -9.04
CA CYS A 87 -0.58 -11.17 -8.65
C CYS A 87 0.71 -10.91 -7.88
N GLN A 88 1.04 -11.73 -6.88
CA GLN A 88 2.27 -11.63 -6.09
C GLN A 88 3.53 -11.77 -6.99
N THR A 89 3.54 -12.76 -7.88
CA THR A 89 4.64 -12.97 -8.83
C THR A 89 4.82 -11.77 -9.76
N ARG A 90 3.72 -11.25 -10.32
CA ARG A 90 3.76 -10.06 -11.18
C ARG A 90 4.18 -8.81 -10.43
N ALA A 91 3.76 -8.65 -9.18
CA ALA A 91 4.17 -7.53 -8.34
C ALA A 91 5.69 -7.52 -8.12
N LEU A 92 6.28 -8.65 -7.74
CA LEU A 92 7.74 -8.75 -7.60
C LEU A 92 8.46 -8.48 -8.93
N LYS A 93 7.93 -9.04 -10.04
CA LYS A 93 8.50 -8.83 -11.38
C LYS A 93 8.43 -7.38 -11.84
N ALA A 94 7.32 -6.68 -11.61
CA ALA A 94 7.10 -5.30 -12.04
C ALA A 94 8.11 -4.33 -11.41
N PHE A 95 8.65 -4.67 -10.24
CA PHE A 95 9.68 -3.88 -9.55
C PHE A 95 11.09 -4.52 -9.61
N ASN A 96 11.28 -5.53 -10.47
CA ASN A 96 12.53 -6.27 -10.64
C ASN A 96 13.12 -6.82 -9.34
N LEU A 97 12.28 -7.46 -8.52
CA LEU A 97 12.65 -7.97 -7.21
C LEU A 97 12.93 -9.47 -7.23
N ASP A 98 14.03 -9.86 -6.57
CA ASP A 98 14.35 -11.26 -6.31
C ASP A 98 13.42 -11.83 -5.22
N PRO A 99 12.60 -12.87 -5.51
CA PRO A 99 11.70 -13.48 -4.53
C PRO A 99 12.40 -14.10 -3.31
N ALA A 100 13.70 -14.39 -3.40
CA ALA A 100 14.48 -14.83 -2.24
C ALA A 100 14.75 -13.69 -1.24
N ARG A 101 14.73 -12.45 -1.72
CA ARG A 101 15.04 -11.23 -0.94
C ARG A 101 13.82 -10.38 -0.63
N TRP A 102 12.72 -10.58 -1.34
CA TRP A 102 11.50 -9.81 -1.21
C TRP A 102 10.26 -10.70 -1.27
N GLY A 103 9.33 -10.47 -0.34
CA GLY A 103 7.96 -10.93 -0.45
C GLY A 103 7.01 -9.75 -0.68
N VAL A 104 5.75 -10.06 -0.98
CA VAL A 104 4.70 -9.06 -1.18
C VAL A 104 3.35 -9.57 -0.66
N ASN A 105 2.65 -8.72 0.08
CA ASN A 105 1.24 -8.87 0.39
C ASN A 105 0.41 -7.99 -0.56
N VAL A 106 -0.62 -8.58 -1.18
CA VAL A 106 -1.48 -7.92 -2.18
C VAL A 106 -2.94 -7.78 -1.72
N GLN A 107 -3.23 -8.06 -0.45
CA GLN A 107 -4.60 -8.10 0.08
C GLN A 107 -5.05 -6.76 0.69
N CYS A 108 -4.14 -5.82 0.94
CA CYS A 108 -4.45 -4.55 1.58
C CYS A 108 -5.44 -3.71 0.76
N LEU A 109 -6.52 -3.25 1.39
CA LEU A 109 -7.64 -2.62 0.69
C LEU A 109 -7.29 -1.25 0.07
N SER A 110 -6.33 -0.52 0.63
CA SER A 110 -5.86 0.78 0.13
C SER A 110 -4.57 1.22 0.83
N GLY A 111 -3.99 2.35 0.43
CA GLY A 111 -2.69 2.80 0.93
C GLY A 111 -2.67 3.18 2.41
N SER A 112 -3.73 3.83 2.91
CA SER A 112 -3.83 4.19 4.32
C SER A 112 -3.88 2.97 5.26
N PRO A 113 -4.73 1.94 5.04
CA PRO A 113 -4.69 0.73 5.85
C PRO A 113 -3.39 -0.06 5.67
N ALA A 114 -2.82 -0.12 4.46
CA ALA A 114 -1.52 -0.79 4.25
C ALA A 114 -0.42 -0.22 5.15
N ASN A 115 -0.36 1.11 5.30
CA ASN A 115 0.59 1.74 6.22
C ASN A 115 0.29 1.41 7.69
N LEU A 116 -0.98 1.42 8.12
CA LEU A 116 -1.37 1.03 9.47
C LEU A 116 -0.97 -0.42 9.79
N GLU A 117 -1.21 -1.35 8.86
CA GLU A 117 -0.86 -2.77 8.98
C GLU A 117 0.66 -2.96 9.10
N VAL A 118 1.46 -2.23 8.32
CA VAL A 118 2.92 -2.24 8.51
C VAL A 118 3.30 -1.73 9.89
N TYR A 119 2.71 -0.62 10.36
CA TYR A 119 3.05 -0.09 11.67
C TYR A 119 2.69 -1.05 12.79
N GLN A 120 1.50 -1.63 12.77
CA GLN A 120 1.10 -2.59 13.79
C GLN A 120 1.98 -3.85 13.77
N ALA A 121 2.44 -4.30 12.59
CA ALA A 121 3.36 -5.42 12.48
C ALA A 121 4.72 -5.15 13.12
N LEU A 122 5.19 -3.89 13.10
CA LEU A 122 6.56 -3.52 13.51
C LEU A 122 6.65 -2.79 14.86
N MET A 123 5.53 -2.25 15.33
CA MET A 123 5.42 -1.34 16.46
C MET A 123 4.30 -1.77 17.38
N ARG A 124 4.55 -1.68 18.68
CA ARG A 124 3.49 -1.75 19.69
C ARG A 124 2.77 -0.40 19.74
N PRO A 125 1.54 -0.34 20.28
CA PRO A 125 0.90 0.93 20.58
C PRO A 125 1.86 1.85 21.36
N HIS A 126 1.91 3.12 20.97
CA HIS A 126 2.78 4.17 21.50
C HIS A 126 4.28 4.04 21.23
N ASP A 127 4.73 3.05 20.44
CA ASP A 127 6.07 3.12 19.85
C ASP A 127 6.13 4.31 18.86
N ARG A 128 7.35 4.74 18.53
CA ARG A 128 7.63 6.04 17.89
C ARG A 128 7.80 5.94 16.38
N LEU A 129 7.16 6.86 15.65
CA LEU A 129 7.19 6.98 14.19
C LEU A 129 7.67 8.38 13.80
N MET A 130 8.52 8.46 12.76
CA MET A 130 8.81 9.73 12.08
C MET A 130 8.40 9.67 10.61
N GLY A 131 7.67 10.68 10.15
CA GLY A 131 7.24 10.87 8.76
C GLY A 131 7.37 12.34 8.34
N LEU A 132 7.29 12.63 7.04
CA LEU A 132 7.32 14.01 6.56
C LEU A 132 6.06 14.74 7.03
N ASP A 133 6.21 15.96 7.52
CA ASP A 133 5.08 16.78 7.97
C ASP A 133 4.05 16.97 6.85
N LEU A 134 2.77 16.94 7.20
CA LEU A 134 1.69 17.00 6.21
C LEU A 134 1.75 18.30 5.36
N PRO A 135 1.92 19.50 5.95
CA PRO A 135 2.04 20.74 5.16
C PRO A 135 3.34 20.82 4.35
N HIS A 136 4.34 19.99 4.65
CA HIS A 136 5.62 19.93 3.93
C HIS A 136 5.62 18.84 2.86
N GLY A 137 4.47 18.25 2.54
CA GLY A 137 4.30 17.30 1.45
C GLY A 137 4.16 15.84 1.87
N GLY A 138 4.05 15.55 3.18
CA GLY A 138 3.77 14.22 3.72
C GLY A 138 2.38 13.68 3.39
N HIS A 139 1.97 12.62 4.08
CA HIS A 139 0.62 12.06 3.97
C HIS A 139 0.02 11.78 5.34
N LEU A 140 -1.31 11.86 5.46
CA LEU A 140 -2.02 11.63 6.73
C LEU A 140 -1.71 10.26 7.36
N SER A 141 -1.46 9.23 6.55
CA SER A 141 -1.10 7.88 7.05
C SER A 141 0.34 7.78 7.56
N HIS A 142 1.11 8.87 7.59
CA HIS A 142 2.45 8.92 8.20
C HIS A 142 2.42 9.54 9.60
N GLY A 143 1.23 9.90 10.10
CA GLY A 143 1.03 10.63 11.35
C GLY A 143 0.76 12.11 11.09
N TYR A 144 -0.24 12.66 11.76
CA TYR A 144 -0.52 14.09 11.72
C TYR A 144 -1.33 14.52 12.94
N GLN A 145 -0.89 15.59 13.58
CA GLN A 145 -1.57 16.23 14.70
C GLN A 145 -1.35 17.73 14.68
N THR A 146 -2.32 18.47 15.17
CA THR A 146 -2.17 19.89 15.53
C THR A 146 -1.82 20.00 17.01
N PRO A 147 -1.46 21.19 17.53
CA PRO A 147 -1.22 21.36 18.97
C PRO A 147 -2.41 20.97 19.85
N GLN A 148 -3.63 21.00 19.30
CA GLN A 148 -4.87 20.71 20.03
C GLN A 148 -5.43 19.32 19.78
N LYS A 149 -5.07 18.65 18.67
CA LYS A 149 -5.77 17.42 18.26
C LYS A 149 -4.89 16.49 17.42
N LYS A 150 -4.91 15.20 17.76
CA LYS A 150 -4.44 14.11 16.90
C LYS A 150 -5.45 13.92 15.76
N ILE A 151 -5.04 14.22 14.52
CA ILE A 151 -5.92 14.22 13.34
C ILE A 151 -5.89 12.85 12.67
N SER A 152 -4.70 12.32 12.43
CA SER A 152 -4.53 10.96 11.93
C SER A 152 -4.69 9.96 13.06
N ALA A 153 -5.41 8.87 12.80
CA ALA A 153 -5.49 7.75 13.73
C ALA A 153 -4.11 7.13 14.00
N ILE A 154 -3.15 7.26 13.07
CA ILE A 154 -1.76 6.85 13.29
C ILE A 154 -1.16 7.57 14.49
N SER A 155 -1.39 8.88 14.63
CA SER A 155 -0.93 9.65 15.80
C SER A 155 -1.69 9.30 17.08
N THR A 156 -2.87 8.68 16.98
CA THR A 156 -3.62 8.17 18.14
C THR A 156 -3.02 6.86 18.65
N TYR A 157 -2.70 5.92 17.76
CA TYR A 157 -2.16 4.61 18.11
C TYR A 157 -0.67 4.61 18.39
N PHE A 158 0.09 5.50 17.73
CA PHE A 158 1.54 5.60 17.82
C PHE A 158 1.95 7.03 18.16
N GLU A 159 3.15 7.18 18.72
CA GLU A 159 3.71 8.51 18.97
C GLU A 159 4.42 8.99 17.69
N THR A 160 4.00 10.14 17.16
CA THR A 160 4.48 10.63 15.86
C THR A 160 5.21 11.96 16.01
N LEU A 161 6.42 12.08 15.45
CA LEU A 161 7.16 13.35 15.34
C LEU A 161 7.48 13.62 13.85
N PRO A 162 7.04 14.74 13.27
CA PRO A 162 7.34 15.03 11.88
C PRO A 162 8.82 15.40 11.67
N TYR A 163 9.34 15.11 10.49
CA TYR A 163 10.47 15.84 9.92
C TYR A 163 9.97 16.77 8.81
N GLN A 164 10.79 17.73 8.40
CA GLN A 164 10.36 18.84 7.55
C GLN A 164 11.32 19.03 6.37
N VAL A 165 10.85 19.79 5.39
CA VAL A 165 11.74 20.38 4.38
C VAL A 165 12.42 21.64 4.91
N ASP A 166 13.62 21.91 4.42
CA ASP A 166 14.24 23.22 4.47
C ASP A 166 13.37 24.20 3.66
N LEU A 167 12.98 25.32 4.28
CA LEU A 167 12.02 26.26 3.70
C LEU A 167 12.60 27.12 2.58
N GLU A 168 13.93 27.26 2.50
CA GLU A 168 14.59 28.03 1.46
C GLU A 168 14.74 27.23 0.16
N THR A 169 15.07 25.95 0.28
CA THR A 169 15.35 25.05 -0.84
C THR A 169 14.13 24.20 -1.23
N GLY A 170 13.19 24.00 -0.31
CA GLY A 170 12.06 23.08 -0.48
C GLY A 170 12.47 21.60 -0.52
N ILE A 171 13.69 21.26 -0.06
CA ILE A 171 14.24 19.90 -0.01
C ILE A 171 14.14 19.39 1.43
N ILE A 172 13.90 18.09 1.63
CA ILE A 172 13.93 17.46 2.97
C ILE A 172 15.22 17.86 3.71
N ASP A 173 15.09 18.41 4.92
CA ASP A 173 16.23 18.74 5.77
C ASP A 173 16.72 17.46 6.47
N TYR A 174 17.58 16.72 5.76
CA TYR A 174 18.14 15.46 6.25
C TYR A 174 19.04 15.65 7.47
N GLU A 175 19.65 16.82 7.66
CA GLU A 175 20.51 17.08 8.81
C GLU A 175 19.69 17.22 10.09
N THR A 176 18.62 18.02 10.04
CA THR A 176 17.71 18.19 11.16
C THR A 176 16.94 16.90 11.43
N LEU A 177 16.52 16.18 10.39
CA LEU A 177 15.97 14.83 10.54
C LEU A 177 16.94 13.90 11.29
N ALA A 178 18.23 13.87 10.91
CA ALA A 178 19.23 13.03 11.57
C ALA A 178 19.44 13.41 13.06
N LYS A 179 19.49 14.71 13.37
CA LYS A 179 19.59 15.22 14.76
C LYS A 179 18.36 14.80 15.58
N ASN A 180 17.17 15.03 15.05
CA ASN A 180 15.91 14.71 15.73
C ASN A 180 15.70 13.21 15.90
N ALA A 181 16.07 12.40 14.90
CA ALA A 181 15.99 10.93 15.00
C ALA A 181 16.83 10.39 16.16
N LYS A 182 18.02 10.93 16.41
CA LYS A 182 18.88 10.52 17.55
C LYS A 182 18.25 10.82 18.91
N LEU A 183 17.54 11.95 19.02
CA LEU A 183 16.85 12.36 20.24
C LEU A 183 15.53 11.58 20.43
N TYR A 184 14.75 11.47 19.36
CA TYR A 184 13.42 10.88 19.39
C TYR A 184 13.44 9.35 19.36
N ARG A 185 14.45 8.73 18.75
CA ARG A 185 14.63 7.27 18.63
C ARG A 185 13.40 6.58 18.04
N PRO A 186 13.01 6.89 16.79
CA PRO A 186 11.89 6.23 16.15
C PRO A 186 12.14 4.72 15.99
N LYS A 187 11.08 3.93 16.12
CA LYS A 187 11.09 2.52 15.72
C LYS A 187 10.96 2.38 14.20
N CYS A 188 10.19 3.28 13.58
CA CYS A 188 9.98 3.34 12.14
C CYS A 188 10.24 4.77 11.62
N LEU A 189 10.99 4.87 10.51
CA LEU A 189 11.20 6.09 9.75
C LEU A 189 10.55 5.93 8.37
N VAL A 190 9.62 6.82 8.03
CA VAL A 190 8.88 6.79 6.76
C VAL A 190 9.52 7.74 5.77
N ALA A 191 9.86 7.23 4.59
CA ALA A 191 10.30 7.98 3.42
C ALA A 191 9.21 7.91 2.35
N GLY A 192 8.32 8.89 2.30
CA GLY A 192 7.24 8.91 1.32
C GLY A 192 6.48 10.22 1.35
N THR A 193 5.92 10.61 0.22
CA THR A 193 5.38 11.96 0.03
C THR A 193 4.15 11.95 -0.88
N SER A 194 3.24 12.90 -0.63
CA SER A 194 2.12 13.21 -1.53
C SER A 194 2.41 14.40 -2.44
N ALA A 195 3.05 15.44 -1.88
CA ALA A 195 3.26 16.71 -2.56
C ALA A 195 4.71 17.18 -2.40
N TYR A 196 5.63 16.44 -3.02
CA TYR A 196 7.06 16.73 -3.02
C TYR A 196 7.62 16.53 -4.43
N CYS A 197 8.21 17.57 -5.01
CA CYS A 197 8.59 17.61 -6.42
C CYS A 197 10.04 17.17 -6.68
N ARG A 198 10.69 16.52 -5.71
CA ARG A 198 12.06 16.00 -5.81
C ARG A 198 12.09 14.51 -5.48
N LEU A 199 13.18 13.85 -5.87
CA LEU A 199 13.45 12.48 -5.44
C LEU A 199 13.94 12.50 -3.98
N ILE A 200 13.50 11.52 -3.19
CA ILE A 200 14.02 11.30 -1.83
C ILE A 200 15.40 10.67 -1.94
N ASP A 201 16.35 11.13 -1.13
CA ASP A 201 17.64 10.47 -0.97
C ASP A 201 17.49 9.24 -0.05
N TYR A 202 17.13 8.10 -0.66
CA TYR A 202 16.90 6.86 0.08
C TYR A 202 18.16 6.33 0.77
N LYS A 203 19.34 6.60 0.23
CA LYS A 203 20.61 6.26 0.87
C LYS A 203 20.76 7.04 2.17
N LYS A 204 20.49 8.34 2.14
CA LYS A 204 20.55 9.17 3.35
C LYS A 204 19.50 8.75 4.38
N MET A 205 18.29 8.41 3.94
CA MET A 205 17.25 7.89 4.83
C MET A 205 17.67 6.56 5.50
N ARG A 206 18.34 5.67 4.75
CA ARG A 206 18.90 4.42 5.29
C ARG A 206 19.97 4.67 6.33
N GLU A 207 20.94 5.54 6.04
CA GLU A 207 22.00 5.93 6.99
C GLU A 207 21.40 6.44 8.32
N ILE A 208 20.36 7.28 8.24
CA ILE A 208 19.68 7.82 9.42
C ILE A 208 18.96 6.70 10.18
N ALA A 209 18.19 5.85 9.48
CA ALA A 209 17.49 4.73 10.09
C ALA A 209 18.45 3.77 10.80
N ASP A 210 19.57 3.40 10.16
CA ASP A 210 20.61 2.56 10.76
C ASP A 210 21.21 3.19 12.02
N SER A 211 21.47 4.50 11.99
CA SER A 211 22.11 5.20 13.12
C SER A 211 21.29 5.15 14.42
N VAL A 212 19.98 4.87 14.32
CA VAL A 212 19.07 4.77 15.47
C VAL A 212 18.38 3.41 15.59
N GLY A 213 18.71 2.45 14.72
CA GLY A 213 18.11 1.11 14.69
C GLY A 213 16.65 1.06 14.25
N ALA A 214 16.19 2.04 13.47
CA ALA A 214 14.83 2.10 12.93
C ALA A 214 14.66 1.19 11.70
N TYR A 215 13.42 0.77 11.46
CA TYR A 215 13.02 0.27 10.15
C TYR A 215 12.82 1.45 9.18
N LEU A 216 13.35 1.33 7.97
CA LEU A 216 13.05 2.26 6.88
C LEU A 216 11.85 1.75 6.09
N ILE A 217 10.74 2.47 6.19
CA ILE A 217 9.52 2.22 5.43
C ILE A 217 9.45 3.24 4.29
N VAL A 218 9.33 2.80 3.05
CA VAL A 218 9.14 3.70 1.91
C VAL A 218 7.69 3.63 1.43
N ASP A 219 6.97 4.74 1.50
CA ASP A 219 5.65 4.86 0.87
C ASP A 219 5.82 5.48 -0.52
N MET A 220 5.79 4.63 -1.55
CA MET A 220 6.00 5.04 -2.94
C MET A 220 4.69 5.29 -3.71
N ALA A 221 3.57 5.49 -3.01
CA ALA A 221 2.23 5.58 -3.62
C ALA A 221 2.15 6.52 -4.85
N HIS A 222 2.76 7.70 -4.80
CA HIS A 222 2.71 8.66 -5.92
C HIS A 222 3.59 8.26 -7.11
N ILE A 223 4.66 7.50 -6.88
CA ILE A 223 5.73 7.29 -7.86
C ILE A 223 5.93 5.83 -8.26
N SER A 224 5.07 4.91 -7.81
CA SER A 224 5.19 3.48 -8.06
C SER A 224 5.21 3.11 -9.55
N GLY A 225 4.43 3.78 -10.39
CA GLY A 225 4.48 3.57 -11.85
C GLY A 225 5.81 4.02 -12.46
N LEU A 226 6.40 5.10 -11.95
CA LEU A 226 7.71 5.59 -12.43
C LEU A 226 8.85 4.65 -12.02
N ILE A 227 8.78 4.09 -10.81
CA ILE A 227 9.74 3.10 -10.32
C ILE A 227 9.61 1.80 -11.12
N ALA A 228 8.39 1.29 -11.32
CA ALA A 228 8.14 0.08 -12.10
C ALA A 228 8.64 0.22 -13.56
N ALA A 229 8.50 1.41 -14.13
CA ALA A 229 9.01 1.72 -15.47
C ALA A 229 10.54 1.94 -15.52
N GLY A 230 11.24 1.96 -14.38
CA GLY A 230 12.69 2.18 -14.32
C GLY A 230 13.15 3.59 -14.71
N VAL A 231 12.25 4.58 -14.68
CA VAL A 231 12.58 5.96 -15.12
C VAL A 231 13.04 6.87 -13.97
N ILE A 232 12.95 6.39 -12.72
CA ILE A 232 13.53 7.02 -11.53
C ILE A 232 14.18 5.96 -10.63
N PRO A 233 15.07 6.35 -9.69
CA PRO A 233 15.71 5.43 -8.77
C PRO A 233 14.72 4.62 -7.94
N SER A 234 15.05 3.33 -7.74
CA SER A 234 14.24 2.40 -6.97
C SER A 234 14.55 2.47 -5.47
N PRO A 235 13.53 2.49 -4.57
CA PRO A 235 13.76 2.47 -3.13
C PRO A 235 14.14 1.09 -2.57
N PHE A 236 13.94 0.03 -3.35
CA PHE A 236 14.08 -1.36 -2.91
C PHE A 236 15.53 -1.76 -2.58
N GLU A 237 16.53 -0.97 -2.96
CA GLU A 237 17.89 -1.15 -2.49
C GLU A 237 18.01 -0.87 -0.97
N TYR A 238 17.34 0.18 -0.50
CA TYR A 238 17.51 0.75 0.83
C TYR A 238 16.42 0.35 1.83
N ALA A 239 15.18 0.21 1.36
CA ALA A 239 14.02 0.01 2.21
C ALA A 239 14.00 -1.36 2.90
N ASP A 240 13.46 -1.38 4.13
CA ASP A 240 13.09 -2.63 4.81
C ASP A 240 11.70 -3.09 4.38
N VAL A 241 10.77 -2.12 4.24
CA VAL A 241 9.39 -2.31 3.79
C VAL A 241 9.05 -1.23 2.77
N VAL A 242 8.32 -1.59 1.72
CA VAL A 242 7.80 -0.63 0.73
C VAL A 242 6.28 -0.77 0.64
N THR A 243 5.54 0.29 0.93
CA THR A 243 4.09 0.36 0.74
C THR A 243 3.77 1.16 -0.52
N THR A 244 2.67 0.82 -1.17
CA THR A 244 2.19 1.59 -2.32
C THR A 244 0.70 1.44 -2.54
N THR A 245 0.08 2.49 -3.08
CA THR A 245 -1.22 2.39 -3.72
C THR A 245 -1.11 1.88 -5.15
N THR A 246 -2.13 1.18 -5.62
CA THR A 246 -2.12 0.60 -6.98
C THR A 246 -2.76 1.47 -8.06
N HIS A 247 -3.44 2.57 -7.70
CA HIS A 247 -4.29 3.37 -8.61
C HIS A 247 -3.65 4.64 -9.20
N LYS A 248 -2.60 5.18 -8.57
CA LYS A 248 -2.01 6.49 -8.96
C LYS A 248 -1.17 6.37 -10.23
N SER A 249 0.14 6.60 -10.14
CA SER A 249 1.05 6.45 -11.28
C SER A 249 1.12 5.00 -11.79
N LEU A 250 0.85 4.00 -10.96
CA LEU A 250 0.76 2.59 -11.39
C LEU A 250 -0.49 2.31 -12.24
N ARG A 251 -1.52 3.16 -12.17
CA ARG A 251 -2.71 3.14 -13.05
C ARG A 251 -3.57 1.85 -12.98
N GLY A 252 -3.47 1.09 -11.90
CA GLY A 252 -4.30 -0.10 -11.63
C GLY A 252 -5.61 0.21 -10.89
N PRO A 253 -6.24 -0.80 -10.26
CA PRO A 253 -7.46 -0.61 -9.47
C PRO A 253 -7.14 0.12 -8.15
N ARG A 254 -8.17 0.57 -7.41
CA ARG A 254 -8.00 1.02 -6.02
C ARG A 254 -7.68 -0.18 -5.13
N GLY A 255 -6.48 -0.18 -4.56
CA GLY A 255 -5.91 -1.21 -3.70
C GLY A 255 -4.53 -0.77 -3.22
N ALA A 256 -3.81 -1.66 -2.55
CA ALA A 256 -2.44 -1.45 -2.13
C ALA A 256 -1.61 -2.74 -2.13
N MET A 257 -0.29 -2.59 -2.05
CA MET A 257 0.66 -3.68 -1.84
C MET A 257 1.62 -3.30 -0.73
N ILE A 258 2.06 -4.31 0.03
CA ILE A 258 3.13 -4.21 1.02
C ILE A 258 4.24 -5.16 0.60
N PHE A 259 5.37 -4.62 0.17
CA PHE A 259 6.58 -5.39 -0.07
C PHE A 259 7.45 -5.38 1.18
N PHE A 260 8.10 -6.50 1.47
CA PHE A 260 8.95 -6.63 2.65
C PHE A 260 10.21 -7.46 2.37
N ARG A 261 11.32 -7.08 3.00
CA ARG A 261 12.60 -7.79 2.89
C ARG A 261 12.52 -9.19 3.53
N LYS A 262 13.29 -10.11 2.96
CA LYS A 262 13.55 -11.47 3.44
C LYS A 262 15.07 -11.70 3.48
N GLY A 263 15.50 -12.73 4.20
CA GLY A 263 16.92 -13.09 4.31
C GLY A 263 17.64 -12.36 5.44
N VAL A 264 18.94 -12.11 5.27
CA VAL A 264 19.80 -11.50 6.31
C VAL A 264 19.56 -9.99 6.37
N ARG A 265 19.26 -9.49 7.58
CA ARG A 265 19.11 -8.06 7.88
C ARG A 265 20.44 -7.43 8.29
N SER A 266 21.17 -8.09 9.18
CA SER A 266 22.45 -7.59 9.66
C SER A 266 23.36 -8.74 10.07
N VAL A 267 24.66 -8.48 10.05
CA VAL A 267 25.69 -9.39 10.54
C VAL A 267 26.42 -8.70 11.67
N ASP A 268 26.48 -9.31 12.84
CA ASP A 268 27.24 -8.79 13.96
C ASP A 268 28.75 -8.78 13.57
N PRO A 269 29.41 -7.62 13.54
CA PRO A 269 30.79 -7.52 13.08
C PRO A 269 31.81 -8.18 14.01
N LYS A 270 31.44 -8.46 15.26
CA LYS A 270 32.32 -9.10 16.26
C LYS A 270 32.15 -10.61 16.26
N THR A 271 30.92 -11.10 16.10
CA THR A 271 30.60 -12.53 16.23
C THR A 271 30.34 -13.22 14.90
N GLY A 272 30.14 -12.48 13.82
CA GLY A 272 29.71 -13.01 12.53
C GLY A 272 28.27 -13.53 12.52
N ARG A 273 27.52 -13.34 13.61
CA ARG A 273 26.14 -13.85 13.73
C ARG A 273 25.21 -13.07 12.82
N GLU A 274 24.53 -13.78 11.94
CA GLU A 274 23.48 -13.23 11.10
C GLU A 274 22.19 -13.04 11.89
N THR A 275 21.56 -11.89 11.72
CA THR A 275 20.19 -11.59 12.15
C THR A 275 19.31 -11.58 10.92
N MET A 276 18.29 -12.44 10.89
CA MET A 276 17.36 -12.54 9.77
C MET A 276 16.29 -11.45 9.86
N TYR A 277 15.74 -11.04 8.72
CA TYR A 277 14.49 -10.32 8.65
C TYR A 277 13.35 -11.20 9.17
N ASP A 278 12.53 -10.62 10.05
CA ASP A 278 11.26 -11.18 10.53
C ASP A 278 10.13 -10.20 10.20
N LEU A 279 9.80 -10.12 8.91
CA LEU A 279 8.81 -9.17 8.38
C LEU A 279 7.60 -9.89 7.77
N GLU A 280 7.83 -10.99 7.05
CA GLU A 280 6.79 -11.73 6.32
C GLU A 280 5.65 -12.20 7.22
N GLY A 281 5.97 -12.90 8.31
CA GLY A 281 4.99 -13.39 9.28
C GLY A 281 4.19 -12.25 9.92
N PRO A 282 4.86 -11.29 10.60
CA PRO A 282 4.18 -10.16 11.25
C PRO A 282 3.33 -9.31 10.31
N ILE A 283 3.81 -8.98 9.11
CA ILE A 283 3.06 -8.16 8.15
C ILE A 283 1.84 -8.93 7.63
N ASN A 284 2.03 -10.18 7.20
CA ASN A 284 0.89 -10.98 6.74
C ASN A 284 -0.14 -11.19 7.86
N PHE A 285 0.31 -11.44 9.09
CA PHE A 285 -0.59 -11.56 10.24
C PHE A 285 -1.34 -10.25 10.53
N SER A 286 -0.66 -9.10 10.40
CA SER A 286 -1.27 -7.79 10.60
C SER A 286 -2.38 -7.52 9.59
N VAL A 287 -2.17 -7.86 8.31
CA VAL A 287 -3.21 -7.76 7.28
C VAL A 287 -4.37 -8.71 7.62
N PHE A 288 -4.08 -10.00 7.81
CA PHE A 288 -5.06 -11.00 8.22
C PHE A 288 -4.41 -12.02 9.16
N PRO A 289 -4.99 -12.29 10.35
CA PRO A 289 -6.32 -11.89 10.82
C PRO A 289 -6.35 -10.56 11.61
N GLY A 290 -5.28 -9.76 11.58
CA GLY A 290 -5.13 -8.58 12.43
C GLY A 290 -6.16 -7.46 12.18
N HIS A 291 -6.30 -7.01 10.94
CA HIS A 291 -7.12 -5.83 10.60
C HIS A 291 -8.20 -6.09 9.55
N GLN A 292 -7.97 -7.02 8.62
CA GLN A 292 -8.90 -7.34 7.55
C GLN A 292 -9.47 -8.76 7.72
N GLY A 293 -10.61 -9.02 7.05
CA GLY A 293 -11.22 -10.36 6.92
C GLY A 293 -11.02 -10.91 5.50
N GLY A 294 -12.11 -11.24 4.82
CA GLY A 294 -12.10 -11.73 3.43
C GLY A 294 -11.40 -10.80 2.42
N PRO A 295 -10.42 -11.29 1.62
CA PRO A 295 -9.76 -10.49 0.59
C PRO A 295 -10.69 -10.05 -0.55
N HIS A 296 -10.42 -8.89 -1.15
CA HIS A 296 -11.14 -8.41 -2.34
C HIS A 296 -10.56 -9.02 -3.62
N ASN A 297 -10.95 -10.26 -3.90
CA ASN A 297 -10.38 -11.06 -5.00
C ASN A 297 -10.54 -10.45 -6.40
N HIS A 298 -11.63 -9.72 -6.66
CA HIS A 298 -11.83 -8.97 -7.91
C HIS A 298 -10.81 -7.82 -8.06
N THR A 299 -10.48 -7.13 -6.96
CA THR A 299 -9.40 -6.11 -6.94
C THR A 299 -8.02 -6.74 -7.13
N ILE A 300 -7.74 -7.89 -6.50
CA ILE A 300 -6.47 -8.61 -6.68
C ILE A 300 -6.33 -9.10 -8.14
N THR A 301 -7.42 -9.59 -8.72
CA THR A 301 -7.47 -9.99 -10.14
C THR A 301 -7.20 -8.80 -11.05
N ALA A 302 -7.86 -7.67 -10.80
CA ALA A 302 -7.66 -6.44 -11.53
C ALA A 302 -6.25 -5.86 -11.36
N LEU A 303 -5.65 -6.03 -10.18
CA LEU A 303 -4.27 -5.64 -9.91
C LEU A 303 -3.29 -6.51 -10.70
N ALA A 304 -3.50 -7.82 -10.76
CA ALA A 304 -2.69 -8.71 -11.58
C ALA A 304 -2.72 -8.33 -13.07
N VAL A 305 -3.81 -7.74 -13.57
CA VAL A 305 -3.91 -7.21 -14.94
C VAL A 305 -3.12 -5.91 -15.12
N ALA A 306 -3.05 -5.06 -14.09
CA ALA A 306 -2.33 -3.79 -14.14
C ALA A 306 -0.81 -3.95 -14.04
N LEU A 307 -0.34 -4.99 -13.35
CA LEU A 307 1.08 -5.37 -13.16
C LEU A 307 1.63 -6.15 -14.36
#